data_AF-A0A2E1FKT6-F1
#
_entry.id   AF-A0A2E1FKT6-F1
#
_cell.length_a   1.000
_cell.length_b   1.000
_cell.length_c   1.000
_cell.angle_alpha   90.00
_cell.angle_beta   90.00
_cell.angle_gamma   90.00
#
_symmetry.space_group_name_H-M   'P 1'
#
loop_
_entity.id
_entity.type
_entity.pdbx_description
1 polymer ?
#
loop_
_entity_poly.entity_id
_entity_poly.type
_entity_poly.pdbx_seq_one_letter_code
_entity_poly.pdbx_strand_id
1 'polypeptide(L)'
;DATWSSSMSGSQSGKTSGWLGMPGTATNQLNTEYLQRDDFYDGDGCYTFEVTVTNTFAPAGGSTTQVSSDSWNIEWDNENSGGSGTNNEMTTC
;
A
#
# COMPACT_ATOMS: atom_id res chain seq x y z
N ASP A 1 18.05 7.10 -6.42
CA ASP A 1 16.96 6.54 -5.60
C ASP A 1 15.69 7.29 -5.92
N ALA A 2 14.56 6.60 -5.95
CA ALA A 2 13.28 7.29 -6.05
C ALA A 2 12.97 7.95 -4.69
N THR A 3 12.28 9.07 -4.74
CA THR A 3 11.83 9.83 -3.56
C THR A 3 10.35 10.12 -3.69
N TRP A 4 9.63 10.09 -2.58
CA TRP A 4 8.21 10.41 -2.52
C TRP A 4 7.89 11.22 -1.25
N SER A 5 6.77 11.93 -1.28
CA SER A 5 6.26 12.69 -0.15
C SER A 5 5.33 11.83 0.70
N SER A 6 5.45 11.93 2.02
CA SER A 6 4.47 11.42 2.97
C SER A 6 4.30 12.41 4.12
N SER A 7 3.11 12.44 4.72
CA SER A 7 2.87 13.13 6.00
C SER A 7 3.48 12.37 7.19
N MET A 8 3.84 11.10 6.99
CA MET A 8 4.43 10.22 7.99
C MET A 8 5.97 10.20 7.89
N SER A 9 6.61 9.69 8.94
CA SER A 9 8.07 9.70 9.13
C SER A 9 8.80 8.49 8.54
N GLY A 10 8.07 7.50 8.04
CA GLY A 10 8.59 6.28 7.45
C GLY A 10 9.39 6.53 6.18
N SER A 11 9.73 5.46 5.46
CA SER A 11 10.57 5.56 4.25
C SER A 11 9.97 6.55 3.25
N GLN A 12 10.77 7.54 2.84
CA GLN A 12 10.45 8.55 1.81
C GLN A 12 11.42 8.49 0.61
N SER A 13 12.28 7.48 0.59
CA SER A 13 13.18 7.19 -0.52
C SER A 13 13.54 5.71 -0.56
N GLY A 14 13.93 5.21 -1.74
CA GLY A 14 14.28 3.80 -1.92
C GLY A 14 14.92 3.48 -3.27
N LYS A 15 15.51 2.28 -3.37
CA LYS A 15 16.04 1.76 -4.63
C LYS A 15 14.86 1.30 -5.50
N THR A 16 14.80 1.79 -6.73
CA THR A 16 13.77 1.36 -7.72
C THR A 16 14.02 -0.04 -8.27
N SER A 17 15.17 -0.65 -7.93
CA SER A 17 15.57 -1.98 -8.38
C SER A 17 15.31 -3.08 -7.33
N GLY A 18 14.49 -2.83 -6.31
CA GLY A 18 14.24 -3.76 -5.22
C GLY A 18 13.00 -3.40 -4.40
N TRP A 19 12.91 -3.95 -3.18
CA TRP A 19 11.81 -3.69 -2.25
C TRP A 19 11.69 -2.20 -1.90
N LEU A 20 10.48 -1.68 -2.01
CA LEU A 20 10.12 -0.32 -1.66
C LEU A 20 9.26 -0.32 -0.40
N GLY A 21 9.76 0.27 0.69
CA GLY A 21 8.94 0.48 1.89
C GLY A 21 8.01 1.67 1.66
N MET A 22 6.70 1.47 1.85
CA MET A 22 5.72 2.57 1.84
C MET A 22 5.40 2.99 3.28
N PRO A 23 5.39 4.30 3.58
CA PRO A 23 5.00 4.78 4.90
C PRO A 23 3.49 4.56 5.14
N GLY A 24 3.09 4.48 6.40
CA GLY A 24 1.67 4.34 6.76
C GLY A 24 0.89 5.64 6.57
N THR A 25 -0.32 5.70 7.13
CA THR A 25 -1.12 6.93 7.27
C THR A 25 -1.40 7.33 8.71
N ALA A 26 -1.18 6.43 9.66
CA ALA A 26 -1.33 6.69 11.09
C ALA A 26 -0.23 6.00 11.92
N THR A 27 -0.11 6.38 13.19
CA THR A 27 0.77 5.73 14.17
C THR A 27 -0.03 5.11 15.32
N ASN A 28 0.45 3.97 15.83
CA ASN A 28 -0.11 3.38 17.04
C ASN A 28 0.55 3.98 18.30
N GLN A 29 0.15 3.51 19.48
CA GLN A 29 0.72 3.98 20.77
C GLN A 29 2.23 3.70 20.92
N LEU A 30 2.79 2.82 20.10
CA LEU A 30 4.22 2.49 20.03
C LEU A 30 4.95 3.22 18.88
N ASN A 31 4.31 4.22 18.26
CA ASN A 31 4.83 4.94 17.09
C ASN A 31 5.13 4.05 15.86
N THR A 32 4.50 2.88 15.75
CA THR A 32 4.57 2.06 14.53
C THR A 32 3.58 2.59 13.51
N GLU A 33 4.05 2.86 12.30
CA GLU A 33 3.23 3.31 11.19
C GLU A 33 2.40 2.17 10.60
N TYR A 34 1.14 2.45 10.26
CA TYR A 34 0.23 1.50 9.61
C TYR A 34 -0.75 2.27 8.70
N LEU A 35 -1.40 1.55 7.78
CA LEU A 35 -2.49 2.09 6.97
C LEU A 35 -3.76 2.09 7.82
N GLN A 36 -4.28 3.27 8.17
CA GLN A 36 -5.47 3.38 9.00
C GLN A 36 -6.70 2.95 8.22
N ARG A 37 -7.53 2.11 8.84
CA ARG A 37 -8.62 1.44 8.14
C ARG A 37 -9.61 2.44 7.53
N ASP A 38 -10.05 3.39 8.34
CA ASP A 38 -11.09 4.35 7.99
C ASP A 38 -10.59 5.42 6.99
N ASP A 39 -9.29 5.46 6.67
CA ASP A 39 -8.75 6.35 5.62
C ASP A 39 -8.98 5.79 4.21
N PHE A 40 -9.22 4.48 4.08
CA PHE A 40 -9.21 3.78 2.79
C PHE A 40 -10.36 2.80 2.55
N TYR A 41 -10.97 2.25 3.60
CA TYR A 41 -11.82 1.07 3.48
C TYR A 41 -13.27 1.34 3.90
N ASP A 42 -14.21 0.95 3.03
CA ASP A 42 -15.66 1.09 3.20
C ASP A 42 -16.32 -0.23 3.65
N GLY A 43 -15.58 -1.06 4.40
CA GLY A 43 -16.03 -2.38 4.87
C GLY A 43 -15.53 -3.53 3.97
N ASP A 44 -16.13 -4.71 4.08
CA ASP A 44 -15.66 -5.88 3.33
C ASP A 44 -15.83 -5.69 1.82
N GLY A 45 -14.85 -6.11 1.03
CA GLY A 45 -14.96 -6.03 -0.41
C GLY A 45 -13.67 -6.23 -1.19
N CYS A 46 -13.77 -6.00 -2.49
CA CYS A 46 -12.65 -6.06 -3.43
C CYS A 46 -11.91 -4.73 -3.47
N TYR A 47 -10.65 -4.74 -3.05
CA TYR A 47 -9.79 -3.57 -3.00
C TYR A 47 -8.67 -3.67 -4.03
N THR A 48 -8.52 -2.63 -4.85
CA THR A 48 -7.43 -2.51 -5.83
C THR A 48 -6.33 -1.62 -5.29
N PHE A 49 -5.11 -2.13 -5.24
CA PHE A 49 -3.92 -1.34 -4.96
C PHE A 49 -3.23 -1.03 -6.28
N GLU A 50 -3.07 0.25 -6.56
CA GLU A 50 -2.43 0.72 -7.78
C GLU A 50 -1.10 1.41 -7.46
N VAL A 51 -0.06 0.99 -8.17
CA VAL A 51 1.24 1.66 -8.20
C VAL A 51 1.43 2.29 -9.57
N THR A 52 1.40 3.63 -9.60
CA THR A 52 1.69 4.42 -10.80
C THR A 52 3.12 4.97 -10.73
N VAL A 53 3.98 4.52 -11.65
CA VAL A 53 5.36 4.99 -11.79
C VAL A 53 5.47 5.90 -13.01
N THR A 54 5.74 7.18 -12.80
CA THR A 54 5.95 8.16 -13.88
C THR A 54 7.40 8.59 -13.93
N ASN A 55 8.09 8.27 -15.03
CA ASN A 55 9.41 8.80 -15.34
C ASN A 55 9.25 10.04 -16.23
N THR A 56 9.67 11.20 -15.74
CA THR A 56 9.60 12.49 -16.46
C THR A 56 10.89 12.83 -17.21
N PHE A 57 11.92 12.00 -17.12
CA PHE A 57 13.23 12.21 -17.73
C PHE A 57 13.47 11.26 -18.91
N ALA A 58 12.51 11.15 -19.83
CA ALA A 58 12.71 10.32 -21.02
C ALA A 58 13.69 11.03 -21.99
N PRO A 59 14.70 10.33 -22.56
CA PRO A 59 15.76 10.94 -23.39
C PRO A 59 15.28 11.77 -24.59
N ALA A 60 14.05 11.56 -25.06
CA ALA A 60 13.45 12.27 -26.18
C ALA A 60 12.54 13.46 -25.77
N GLY A 61 12.54 13.86 -24.49
CA GLY A 61 11.68 14.95 -23.99
C GLY A 61 10.24 14.53 -23.69
N GLY A 62 10.02 13.26 -23.33
CA GLY A 62 8.70 12.72 -22.99
C GLY A 62 8.60 12.25 -21.54
N SER A 63 7.44 11.70 -21.19
CA SER A 63 7.23 10.97 -19.95
C SER A 63 6.76 9.55 -20.26
N THR A 64 7.25 8.57 -19.50
CA THR A 64 6.74 7.20 -19.54
C THR A 64 6.05 6.90 -18.22
N THR A 65 4.79 6.49 -18.30
CA THR A 65 4.02 6.04 -17.14
C THR A 65 3.82 4.53 -17.24
N GLN A 66 4.07 3.84 -16.14
CA GLN A 66 3.73 2.43 -15.96
C GLN A 66 2.78 2.33 -14.78
N VAL A 67 1.70 1.57 -14.95
CA VAL A 67 0.69 1.33 -13.92
C VAL A 67 0.67 -0.16 -13.66
N SER A 68 0.83 -0.54 -12.39
CA SER A 68 0.64 -1.91 -11.92
C SER A 68 -0.50 -1.90 -10.91
N SER A 69 -1.47 -2.78 -11.09
CA SER A 69 -2.64 -2.87 -10.22
C SER A 69 -2.88 -4.33 -9.86
N ASP A 70 -3.09 -4.59 -8.58
CA ASP A 70 -3.49 -5.89 -8.06
C ASP A 70 -4.71 -5.69 -7.15
N SER A 71 -5.64 -6.64 -7.17
CA SER A 71 -6.86 -6.56 -6.37
C SER A 71 -7.05 -7.79 -5.50
N TRP A 72 -7.60 -7.55 -4.31
CA TRP A 72 -7.84 -8.59 -3.34
C TRP A 72 -9.15 -8.39 -2.58
N ASN A 73 -9.79 -9.49 -2.21
CA ASN A 73 -10.91 -9.49 -1.30
C ASN A 73 -10.39 -9.31 0.13
N ILE A 74 -10.78 -8.22 0.79
CA ILE A 74 -10.42 -7.93 2.17
C ILE A 74 -11.68 -7.98 3.03
N GLU A 75 -11.64 -8.81 4.05
CA GLU A 75 -12.66 -8.96 5.08
C GLU A 75 -12.13 -8.30 6.37
N TRP A 76 -12.87 -7.32 6.89
CA TRP A 76 -12.52 -6.49 8.03
C TRP A 76 -13.29 -6.85 9.31
N ASP A 77 -14.15 -7.87 9.26
CA ASP A 77 -14.95 -8.33 10.39
C ASP A 77 -14.07 -8.60 11.63
N ASN A 78 -14.30 -7.81 12.68
CA ASN A 78 -13.53 -7.81 13.93
C ASN A 78 -13.72 -9.08 14.79
N GLU A 79 -14.50 -10.07 14.34
CA GLU A 79 -14.89 -11.24 15.15
C GLU A 79 -14.06 -12.51 14.92
N ASN A 80 -13.01 -12.52 14.09
CA ASN A 80 -12.12 -13.70 13.99
C ASN A 80 -10.88 -13.65 14.92
N SER A 81 -10.85 -12.75 15.90
CA SER A 81 -9.78 -12.77 16.93
C SER A 81 -9.98 -13.89 17.97
N GLY A 82 -11.04 -14.70 17.83
CA GLY A 82 -11.52 -15.63 18.84
C GLY A 82 -11.89 -17.02 18.31
N GLY A 83 -10.98 -17.71 17.62
CA GLY A 83 -11.07 -19.17 17.49
C GLY A 83 -10.67 -19.73 16.13
N SER A 84 -9.57 -20.48 16.13
CA SER A 84 -9.21 -21.46 15.10
C SER A 84 -8.75 -20.92 13.73
N GLY A 85 -7.49 -20.46 13.68
CA GLY A 85 -6.53 -21.07 12.76
C GLY A 85 -6.67 -20.85 11.25
N THR A 86 -7.40 -19.84 10.77
CA THR A 86 -7.28 -19.41 9.38
C THR A 86 -6.65 -18.02 9.34
N ASN A 87 -5.35 -17.96 9.02
CA ASN A 87 -4.84 -16.81 8.29
C ASN A 87 -5.65 -16.82 6.98
N ASN A 88 -6.78 -16.11 6.92
CA ASN A 88 -7.55 -16.05 5.68
C ASN A 88 -6.59 -15.52 4.62
N GLU A 89 -6.19 -16.41 3.70
CA GLU A 89 -5.33 -16.02 2.59
C GLU A 89 -6.08 -14.93 1.84
N MET A 90 -5.40 -13.79 1.64
CA MET A 90 -5.97 -12.69 0.89
C MET A 90 -6.25 -13.18 -0.53
N THR A 91 -7.51 -13.45 -0.85
CA THR A 91 -7.90 -14.02 -2.16
C THR A 91 -7.94 -12.91 -3.20
N THR A 92 -7.60 -13.22 -4.44
CA THR A 92 -7.73 -12.26 -5.53
C THR A 92 -9.17 -12.08 -5.93
N CYS A 93 -9.51 -10.85 -6.29
CA CYS A 93 -10.65 -10.47 -7.11
C CYS A 93 -10.08 -9.67 -8.30
#